data_AF-A0A1D2MIP9-F1
#
_entry.id   AF-A0A1D2MIP9-F1
#
_cell.length_a   1.000
_cell.length_b   1.000
_cell.length_c   1.000
_cell.angle_alpha   90.00
_cell.angle_beta   90.00
_cell.angle_gamma   90.00
#
_symmetry.space_group_name_H-M   'P 1'
#
loop_
_entity.id
_entity.type
_entity.pdbx_description
1 polymer ?
#
loop_
_entity_poly.entity_id
_entity_poly.type
_entity_poly.pdbx_seq_one_letter_code
_entity_poly.pdbx_strand_id
1 'polypeptide(L)'
;NTQKGSDRVRDFLAKAFQDEAVLVMYLIGRKYRPLHAFTTLQSYAEMRFDKYPELFPTTLPPKEYLIYDNQPIFGILKGRDSKGRRIAFFQIGGWDTSKCSMMTWPYLHCQFLSESS
;
A
#
# COMPACT_ATOMS: atom_id res chain seq x y z
N ASN A 1 32.31 4.57 1.66
CA ASN A 1 30.94 4.36 2.17
C ASN A 1 29.93 4.85 1.16
N THR A 2 29.46 3.97 0.28
CA THR A 2 28.40 4.27 -0.68
C THR A 2 27.06 4.21 0.05
N GLN A 3 26.39 5.34 0.24
CA GLN A 3 25.08 5.38 0.88
C GLN A 3 24.05 4.67 -0.02
N LYS A 4 23.22 3.79 0.55
CA LYS A 4 22.34 2.89 -0.21
C LYS A 4 20.94 3.52 -0.37
N GLY A 5 20.38 3.48 -1.59
CA GLY A 5 19.08 4.05 -1.96
C GLY A 5 19.14 5.50 -2.48
N SER A 6 18.06 5.98 -3.09
CA SER A 6 17.93 7.40 -3.50
C SER A 6 17.65 8.34 -2.32
N ASP A 7 17.68 9.66 -2.57
CA ASP A 7 17.26 10.66 -1.57
C ASP A 7 15.80 10.49 -1.15
N ARG A 8 14.90 10.15 -2.09
CA ARG A 8 13.49 9.92 -1.79
C ARG A 8 13.28 8.71 -0.86
N VAL A 9 14.09 7.66 -1.02
CA VAL A 9 14.12 6.51 -0.11
C VAL A 9 14.63 6.92 1.27
N ARG A 10 15.71 7.72 1.35
CA ARG A 10 16.24 8.25 2.63
C ARG A 10 15.20 9.10 3.37
N ASP A 11 14.57 10.06 2.68
CA ASP A 11 13.56 10.95 3.24
C ASP A 11 12.34 10.19 3.75
N PHE A 12 11.88 9.17 3.02
CA PHE A 12 10.78 8.32 3.46
C PHE A 12 11.15 7.53 4.72
N LEU A 13 12.34 6.91 4.75
CA LEU A 13 12.81 6.18 5.92
C LEU A 13 12.98 7.10 7.15
N ALA A 14 13.56 8.28 6.96
CA ALA A 14 13.72 9.27 8.03
C ALA A 14 12.37 9.68 8.64
N LYS A 15 11.35 9.90 7.81
CA LYS A 15 9.97 10.17 8.26
C LYS A 15 9.35 8.96 8.97
N ALA A 16 9.49 7.76 8.41
CA ALA A 16 8.97 6.53 9.03
C ALA A 16 9.61 6.24 10.40
N PHE A 17 10.87 6.64 10.62
CA PHE A 17 11.51 6.53 11.94
C PHE A 17 11.00 7.53 12.99
N GLN A 18 10.22 8.55 12.60
CA GLN A 18 9.53 9.45 13.53
C GLN A 18 8.08 8.99 13.84
N ASP A 19 7.60 7.91 13.20
CA ASP A 19 6.24 7.39 13.35
C ASP A 19 6.26 6.02 14.02
N GLU A 20 5.97 6.00 15.33
CA GLU A 20 5.95 4.76 16.12
C GLU A 20 4.91 3.76 15.60
N ALA A 21 3.75 4.20 15.13
CA ALA A 21 2.70 3.31 14.64
C ALA A 21 3.16 2.58 13.37
N VAL A 22 3.85 3.28 12.46
CA VAL A 22 4.49 2.66 11.29
C VAL A 22 5.56 1.66 11.73
N LEU A 23 6.47 2.01 12.63
CA LEU A 23 7.51 1.08 13.10
C LEU A 23 6.92 -0.19 13.75
N VAL A 24 5.92 -0.03 14.61
CA VAL A 24 5.20 -1.13 15.28
C VAL A 24 4.50 -2.03 14.25
N MET A 25 3.85 -1.47 13.22
CA MET A 25 3.22 -2.25 12.15
C MET A 25 4.23 -3.18 11.44
N TYR A 26 5.39 -2.66 11.06
CA TYR A 26 6.43 -3.47 10.39
C TYR A 26 7.07 -4.51 11.34
N LEU A 27 7.20 -4.20 12.63
CA LEU A 27 7.65 -5.15 13.66
C LEU A 27 6.65 -6.30 13.85
N ILE A 28 5.36 -6.00 14.04
CA ILE A 28 4.29 -7.01 14.15
C ILE A 28 4.29 -7.92 12.91
N GLY A 29 4.33 -7.33 11.71
CA GLY A 29 4.38 -8.04 10.44
C GLY A 29 5.63 -8.92 10.24
N ARG A 30 6.64 -8.82 11.11
CA ARG A 30 7.87 -9.64 11.10
C ARG A 30 8.16 -10.32 12.43
N LYS A 31 7.14 -10.52 13.28
CA LYS A 31 7.25 -11.19 14.59
C LYS A 31 8.33 -10.55 15.48
N TYR A 32 8.36 -9.22 15.50
CA TYR A 32 9.30 -8.37 16.26
C TYR A 32 10.79 -8.62 15.97
N ARG A 33 11.14 -9.14 14.79
CA ARG A 33 12.54 -9.27 14.35
C ARG A 33 13.02 -7.97 13.70
N PRO A 34 13.84 -7.11 14.36
CA PRO A 34 14.04 -5.73 13.91
C PRO A 34 14.73 -5.62 12.55
N LEU A 35 15.75 -6.45 12.29
CA LEU A 35 16.45 -6.46 11.01
C LEU A 35 15.51 -6.82 9.84
N HIS A 36 14.65 -7.83 10.01
CA HIS A 36 13.68 -8.21 8.97
C HIS A 36 12.58 -7.15 8.78
N ALA A 37 12.16 -6.47 9.84
CA ALA A 37 11.23 -5.34 9.77
C ALA A 37 11.85 -4.18 8.98
N PHE A 38 13.08 -3.79 9.31
CA PHE A 38 13.83 -2.74 8.61
C PHE A 38 14.05 -3.08 7.13
N THR A 39 14.54 -4.28 6.81
CA THR A 39 14.71 -4.71 5.41
C THR A 39 13.39 -4.69 4.63
N THR A 40 12.26 -4.97 5.28
CA THR A 40 10.92 -4.88 4.65
C THR A 40 10.52 -3.43 4.39
N LEU A 41 10.71 -2.53 5.36
CA LEU A 41 10.44 -1.10 5.23
C LEU A 41 11.31 -0.45 4.14
N GLN A 42 12.61 -0.78 4.10
CA GLN A 42 13.53 -0.36 3.05
C GLN A 42 13.09 -0.89 1.68
N SER A 43 12.74 -2.17 1.58
CA SER A 43 12.27 -2.77 0.31
C SER A 43 11.00 -2.10 -0.21
N TYR A 44 10.07 -1.73 0.68
CA TYR A 44 8.87 -0.96 0.31
C TYR A 44 9.22 0.43 -0.22
N ALA A 45 10.15 1.14 0.44
CA ALA A 45 10.60 2.46 -0.01
C ALA A 45 11.30 2.40 -1.39
N GLU A 46 12.25 1.48 -1.58
CA GLU A 46 12.91 1.26 -2.88
C GLU A 46 11.90 0.90 -3.99
N MET A 47 10.93 0.03 -3.68
CA MET A 47 9.87 -0.36 -4.59
C MET A 47 9.02 0.85 -5.01
N ARG A 48 8.70 1.73 -4.05
CA ARG A 48 7.85 2.91 -4.25
C ARG A 48 8.52 4.07 -4.96
N PHE A 49 9.81 4.34 -4.71
CA PHE A 49 10.47 5.56 -5.20
C PHE A 49 11.48 5.33 -6.30
N ASP A 50 12.10 4.14 -6.37
CA ASP A 50 13.24 3.87 -7.26
C ASP A 50 12.88 2.84 -8.35
N LYS A 51 12.14 1.77 -8.02
CA LYS A 51 11.87 0.66 -8.97
C LYS A 51 10.63 0.85 -9.80
N TYR A 52 9.53 1.31 -9.19
CA TYR A 52 8.25 1.51 -9.85
C TYR A 52 7.59 2.85 -9.44
N PRO A 53 8.26 4.01 -9.61
CA PRO A 53 7.70 5.31 -9.26
C PRO A 53 6.44 5.66 -10.08
N GLU A 54 6.28 5.10 -11.28
CA GLU A 54 5.05 5.16 -12.07
C GLU A 54 3.88 4.47 -11.35
N LEU A 55 4.17 3.41 -10.57
CA LEU A 55 3.22 2.78 -9.67
C LEU A 55 2.92 3.61 -8.40
N PHE A 56 3.48 4.84 -8.25
CA PHE A 56 3.22 5.81 -7.14
C PHE A 56 3.47 7.32 -7.47
N PRO A 57 2.71 7.98 -8.38
CA PRO A 57 2.67 9.43 -8.52
C PRO A 57 1.77 10.04 -7.42
N THR A 58 1.39 11.30 -7.62
CA THR A 58 0.79 12.16 -6.59
C THR A 58 -0.74 12.24 -6.65
N THR A 59 -1.35 11.96 -7.81
CA THR A 59 -2.80 12.11 -8.06
C THR A 59 -3.47 10.76 -8.24
N LEU A 60 -4.49 10.49 -7.43
CA LEU A 60 -5.29 9.27 -7.49
C LEU A 60 -6.35 9.35 -8.62
N PRO A 61 -6.73 8.22 -9.24
CA PRO A 61 -7.88 8.18 -10.12
C PRO A 61 -9.18 8.48 -9.34
N PRO A 62 -10.22 9.04 -9.98
CA PRO A 62 -11.53 9.27 -9.37
C PRO A 62 -12.11 7.98 -8.76
N LYS A 63 -12.71 8.07 -7.57
CA LYS A 63 -13.26 6.90 -6.84
C LYS A 63 -14.42 6.24 -7.59
N GLU A 64 -15.08 7.01 -8.46
CA GLU A 64 -16.17 6.62 -9.34
C GLU A 64 -15.72 5.55 -10.36
N TYR A 65 -14.43 5.50 -10.72
CA TYR A 65 -13.87 4.46 -11.59
C TYR A 65 -13.80 3.09 -10.91
N LEU A 66 -14.07 3.03 -9.60
CA LEU A 66 -14.15 1.81 -8.81
C LEU A 66 -15.60 1.42 -8.49
N ILE A 67 -16.58 2.00 -9.20
CA ILE A 67 -18.01 1.69 -9.06
C ILE A 67 -18.53 1.12 -10.38
N TYR A 68 -19.23 -0.01 -10.29
CA TYR A 68 -19.90 -0.66 -11.40
C TYR A 68 -21.29 -1.13 -10.94
N ASP A 69 -22.33 -0.78 -11.69
CA ASP A 69 -23.74 -1.09 -11.34
C ASP A 69 -24.11 -0.70 -9.90
N ASN A 70 -23.70 0.51 -9.49
CA ASN A 70 -23.82 1.04 -8.12
C ASN A 70 -23.14 0.21 -7.02
N GLN A 71 -22.33 -0.80 -7.37
CA GLN A 71 -21.54 -1.60 -6.44
C GLN A 71 -20.05 -1.25 -6.54
N PRO A 72 -19.29 -1.30 -5.44
CA PRO A 72 -17.85 -1.09 -5.49
C PRO A 72 -17.15 -2.32 -6.10
N ILE A 73 -16.30 -2.12 -7.10
CA ILE A 73 -15.46 -3.20 -7.65
C ILE A 73 -14.37 -3.63 -6.65
N PHE A 74 -14.07 -2.80 -5.65
CA PHE A 74 -13.11 -3.05 -4.59
C PHE A 74 -13.64 -2.60 -3.23
N GLY A 75 -13.44 -3.39 -2.18
CA GLY A 75 -13.77 -2.94 -0.84
C GLY A 75 -13.26 -3.83 0.29
N ILE A 76 -13.44 -3.32 1.52
CA ILE A 76 -13.28 -4.09 2.77
C ILE A 76 -14.66 -4.50 3.26
N LEU A 77 -14.83 -5.76 3.63
CA LEU A 77 -15.97 -6.14 4.44
C LEU A 77 -15.82 -5.57 5.85
N LYS A 78 -16.92 -5.04 6.42
CA LYS A 78 -16.94 -4.55 7.81
C LYS A 78 -16.60 -5.67 8.80
N GLY A 79 -17.07 -6.89 8.51
CA GLY A 79 -16.73 -8.09 9.27
C GLY A 79 -15.29 -8.57 9.04
N ARG A 80 -14.73 -9.21 10.07
CA ARG A 80 -13.51 -10.01 9.97
C ARG A 80 -13.87 -11.48 9.80
N ASP A 81 -12.95 -12.29 9.29
CA ASP A 81 -13.15 -13.74 9.24
C ASP A 81 -12.95 -14.39 10.62
N SER A 82 -13.14 -15.72 10.69
CA SER A 82 -12.97 -16.53 11.91
C SER A 82 -11.55 -16.54 12.49
N LYS A 83 -10.56 -15.99 11.77
CA LYS A 83 -9.18 -15.81 12.22
C LYS A 83 -8.85 -14.34 12.49
N GLY A 84 -9.86 -13.46 12.55
CA GLY A 84 -9.70 -12.04 12.79
C GLY A 84 -9.08 -11.26 11.62
N ARG A 85 -8.96 -11.85 10.43
CA ARG A 85 -8.34 -11.21 9.26
C ARG A 85 -9.31 -10.21 8.63
N ARG A 86 -8.79 -9.09 8.12
CA ARG A 86 -9.55 -8.19 7.23
C ARG A 86 -9.83 -8.93 5.92
N ILE A 87 -11.04 -8.78 5.39
CA ILE A 87 -11.44 -9.36 4.10
C ILE A 87 -11.53 -8.22 3.09
N ALA A 88 -10.62 -8.22 2.12
CA ALA A 88 -10.74 -7.40 0.92
C ALA A 88 -11.31 -8.25 -0.23
N PHE A 89 -12.13 -7.67 -1.08
CA PHE A 89 -12.68 -8.32 -2.27
C PHE A 89 -12.44 -7.48 -3.52
N PHE A 90 -12.34 -8.13 -4.68
CA PHE A 90 -12.23 -7.47 -5.99
C PHE A 90 -13.14 -8.16 -7.02
N GLN A 91 -14.07 -7.41 -7.62
CA GLN A 91 -15.04 -7.90 -8.59
C GLN A 91 -14.57 -7.64 -10.02
N ILE A 92 -13.72 -8.55 -10.52
CA ILE A 92 -13.15 -8.47 -11.89
C ILE A 92 -14.24 -8.32 -12.97
N GLY A 93 -15.39 -8.96 -12.80
CA GLY A 93 -16.49 -8.90 -13.78
C GLY A 93 -17.16 -7.53 -13.95
N GLY A 94 -16.98 -6.62 -13.00
CA GLY A 94 -17.45 -5.23 -13.10
C GLY A 94 -16.36 -4.23 -13.49
N TRP A 95 -15.15 -4.70 -13.81
CA TRP A 95 -14.00 -3.82 -13.94
C TRP A 95 -13.79 -3.32 -15.38
N ASP A 96 -13.95 -2.01 -15.57
CA ASP A 96 -13.70 -1.32 -16.83
C ASP A 96 -12.22 -0.89 -16.94
N THR A 97 -11.44 -1.69 -17.68
CA THR A 97 -10.01 -1.47 -17.89
C THR A 97 -9.68 -0.22 -18.72
N SER A 98 -10.66 0.36 -19.44
CA SER A 98 -10.48 1.61 -20.18
C SER A 98 -10.48 2.84 -19.26
N LYS A 99 -11.14 2.74 -18.10
CA LYS A 99 -11.22 3.79 -17.07
C LYS A 99 -10.16 3.62 -15.98
N CYS A 100 -9.90 2.38 -15.57
CA CYS A 100 -8.89 2.07 -14.56
C CYS A 100 -8.07 0.86 -15.00
N SER A 101 -6.82 1.07 -15.42
CA SER A 101 -5.87 0.01 -15.80
C SER A 101 -5.44 -0.89 -14.62
N MET A 102 -4.87 -2.07 -14.90
CA MET A 102 -4.23 -2.89 -13.85
C MET A 102 -3.08 -2.12 -13.17
N MET A 103 -2.36 -1.34 -13.97
CA MET A 103 -1.23 -0.54 -13.51
C MET A 103 -1.67 0.54 -12.53
N THR A 104 -2.95 0.96 -12.52
CA THR A 104 -3.59 1.89 -11.56
C THR A 104 -4.06 1.22 -10.24
N TRP A 105 -3.66 -0.02 -9.96
CA TRP A 105 -4.09 -0.77 -8.76
C TRP A 105 -3.22 -0.62 -7.48
N PRO A 106 -1.87 -0.66 -7.51
CA PRO A 106 -1.04 -0.70 -6.29
C PRO A 106 -1.20 0.50 -5.31
N TYR A 107 -1.59 1.65 -5.83
CA TYR A 107 -1.97 2.87 -5.09
C TYR A 107 -3.22 2.69 -4.24
N LEU A 108 -4.23 1.96 -4.74
CA LEU A 108 -5.48 1.74 -4.01
C LEU A 108 -5.21 0.88 -2.77
N HIS A 109 -4.30 -0.08 -2.88
CA HIS A 109 -3.77 -0.80 -1.72
C HIS A 109 -2.97 0.12 -0.76
N CYS A 110 -2.26 1.13 -1.25
CA CYS A 110 -1.54 2.08 -0.37
C CYS A 110 -2.47 3.07 0.34
N GLN A 111 -3.48 3.62 -0.36
CA GLN A 111 -4.50 4.49 0.25
C GLN A 111 -5.29 3.73 1.33
N PHE A 112 -5.64 2.49 1.04
CA PHE A 112 -6.31 1.57 1.96
C PHE A 112 -5.53 1.32 3.25
N LEU A 113 -4.19 1.24 3.19
CA LEU A 113 -3.34 1.10 4.38
C LEU A 113 -3.34 2.38 5.23
N SER A 114 -3.35 3.57 4.62
CA SER A 114 -3.44 4.86 5.34
C SER A 114 -4.83 5.21 5.86
N GLU A 115 -5.90 4.67 5.27
CA GLU A 115 -7.28 4.85 5.75
C GLU A 115 -7.69 3.79 6.81
N SER A 116 -6.79 2.85 7.13
CA SER A 116 -7.02 1.74 8.08
C SER A 116 -6.29 1.89 9.43
N SER A 117 -5.53 2.97 9.61
CA SER A 117 -4.72 3.31 10.79
C SER A 117 -5.34 4.45 11.58
#